data_AF-A0A9W8N3W6-F1
#
_entry.id   AF-A0A9W8N3W6-F1
#
_cell.length_a   1.000
_cell.length_b   1.000
_cell.length_c   1.000
_cell.angle_alpha   90.00
_cell.angle_beta   90.00
_cell.angle_gamma   90.00
#
_symmetry.space_group_name_H-M   'P 1'
#
loop_
_entity.id
_entity.type
_entity.pdbx_description
1 polymer ?
#
loop_
_entity_poly.entity_id
_entity_poly.type
_entity_poly.pdbx_seq_one_letter_code
_entity_poly.pdbx_strand_id
1 'polypeptide(L)'
;MVSLALGFNLTFYDGDEQTTRSVPGLKPGGLGHVCDGLALLGGFWSNLCVRDERQNPLHVISPSLYHDLYSADVDVRTYYDDYINQVWDKYMANPLKLNLQGFTEPGSATSNNLIITCQVDCSDMLLHCDHDTGIFMKPTTADIWGCASGPFANPGGTVWTRERVVPILCAAFVRSTIHLDGTQPSDIPLSQFYRHNVTHHYARLVHENLIEDMGYAFSYDDVTPNANVNSAGLVSGQKPTNLDIFINI
;
A
#
# COMPACT_ATOMS: atom_id res chain seq x y z
N MET A 1 -4.51 -11.85 -1.53
CA MET A 1 -4.75 -12.64 -2.76
C MET A 1 -5.99 -12.08 -3.45
N VAL A 2 -6.08 -12.22 -4.77
CA VAL A 2 -7.29 -11.93 -5.56
C VAL A 2 -7.92 -13.24 -6.01
N SER A 3 -9.22 -13.41 -5.84
CA SER A 3 -9.93 -14.61 -6.31
C SER A 3 -11.31 -14.19 -6.85
N LEU A 4 -12.38 -14.45 -6.12
CA LEU A 4 -13.73 -14.06 -6.49
C LEU A 4 -13.88 -12.53 -6.52
N ALA A 5 -14.49 -12.00 -7.58
CA ALA A 5 -14.77 -10.58 -7.73
C ALA A 5 -15.94 -10.20 -6.80
N LEU A 6 -15.61 -9.83 -5.57
CA LEU A 6 -16.56 -9.41 -4.55
C LEU A 6 -16.63 -7.89 -4.44
N GLY A 7 -17.85 -7.38 -4.30
CA GLY A 7 -18.14 -6.02 -3.88
C GLY A 7 -19.09 -6.02 -2.69
N PHE A 8 -19.24 -4.86 -2.05
CA PHE A 8 -20.17 -4.72 -0.94
C PHE A 8 -20.74 -3.31 -0.81
N ASN A 9 -21.91 -3.22 -0.17
CA ASN A 9 -22.55 -1.98 0.22
C ASN A 9 -22.72 -1.97 1.74
N LEU A 10 -22.29 -0.89 2.40
CA LEU A 10 -22.57 -0.64 3.81
C LEU A 10 -23.63 0.45 3.94
N THR A 11 -24.75 0.11 4.56
CA THR A 11 -25.80 1.07 4.95
C THR A 11 -25.70 1.38 6.43
N PHE A 12 -25.69 2.66 6.78
CA PHE A 12 -25.51 3.16 8.14
C PHE A 12 -26.18 4.52 8.32
N TYR A 13 -26.22 5.03 9.57
CA TYR A 13 -26.73 6.36 9.86
C TYR A 13 -25.60 7.38 9.92
N ASP A 14 -25.76 8.49 9.19
CA ASP A 14 -24.96 9.70 9.32
C ASP A 14 -25.85 10.78 9.94
N GLY A 15 -25.72 10.99 11.25
CA GLY A 15 -26.72 11.69 12.04
C GLY A 15 -28.04 10.92 12.08
N ASP A 16 -29.11 11.55 11.59
CA ASP A 16 -30.45 10.96 11.50
C ASP A 16 -30.77 10.43 10.08
N GLU A 17 -29.87 10.62 9.11
CA GLU A 17 -30.06 10.19 7.73
C GLU A 17 -29.42 8.82 7.48
N GLN A 18 -30.15 7.93 6.79
CA GLN A 18 -29.61 6.65 6.37
C GLN A 18 -28.86 6.81 5.04
N THR A 19 -27.58 6.44 5.03
CA THR A 19 -26.69 6.53 3.87
C THR A 19 -26.14 5.15 3.53
N THR A 20 -25.94 4.89 2.23
CA THR A 20 -25.24 3.70 1.74
C THR A 20 -23.95 4.11 1.03
N ARG A 21 -22.84 3.45 1.37
CA ARG A 21 -21.55 3.54 0.66
C ARG A 21 -21.23 2.21 -0.01
N SER A 22 -20.75 2.27 -1.24
CA SER A 22 -20.44 1.09 -2.05
C SER A 22 -18.94 0.97 -2.26
N VAL A 23 -18.43 -0.26 -2.22
CA VAL A 23 -17.12 -0.67 -2.69
C VAL A 23 -17.38 -1.73 -3.75
N PRO A 24 -17.43 -1.35 -5.03
CA PRO A 24 -18.02 -2.22 -6.04
C PRO A 24 -17.15 -3.45 -6.36
N GLY A 25 -15.87 -3.42 -5.99
CA GLY A 25 -14.97 -4.56 -6.15
C GLY A 25 -14.37 -4.66 -7.55
N LEU A 26 -13.89 -5.86 -7.90
CA LEU A 26 -13.28 -6.12 -9.20
C LEU A 26 -14.32 -6.11 -10.32
N LYS A 27 -13.95 -5.60 -11.49
CA LYS A 27 -14.74 -5.71 -12.72
C LYS A 27 -15.06 -7.19 -13.02
N PRO A 28 -16.18 -7.50 -13.70
CA PRO A 28 -16.42 -8.83 -14.25
C PRO A 28 -15.20 -9.32 -15.05
N GLY A 29 -14.75 -10.55 -14.79
CA GLY A 29 -13.53 -11.10 -15.40
C GLY A 29 -12.20 -10.54 -14.86
N GLY A 30 -12.22 -9.66 -13.86
CA GLY A 30 -11.04 -8.97 -13.33
C GLY A 30 -9.90 -9.90 -12.87
N LEU A 31 -10.21 -11.08 -12.32
CA LEU A 31 -9.20 -12.09 -11.98
C LEU A 31 -8.39 -12.51 -13.21
N GLY A 32 -9.07 -12.77 -14.34
CA GLY A 32 -8.42 -13.13 -15.60
C GLY A 32 -7.52 -12.01 -16.11
N HIS A 33 -8.01 -10.78 -16.11
CA HIS A 33 -7.24 -9.62 -16.54
C HIS A 33 -6.00 -9.36 -15.67
N VAL A 34 -6.08 -9.56 -14.35
CA VAL A 34 -4.91 -9.48 -13.46
C VAL A 34 -3.90 -10.57 -13.81
N CYS A 35 -4.35 -11.81 -14.00
CA CYS A 35 -3.49 -12.92 -14.43
C CYS A 35 -2.82 -12.66 -15.78
N ASP A 36 -3.54 -12.12 -16.76
CA ASP A 36 -3.01 -11.81 -18.08
C ASP A 36 -1.97 -10.68 -18.02
N GLY A 37 -2.24 -9.64 -17.22
CA GLY A 37 -1.29 -8.56 -16.98
C GLY A 37 0.00 -9.04 -16.32
N LEU A 38 -0.11 -9.97 -15.36
CA LEU A 38 1.04 -10.60 -14.71
C LEU A 38 1.83 -11.51 -15.65
N ALA A 39 1.14 -12.21 -16.55
CA ALA A 39 1.79 -13.03 -17.58
C ALA A 39 2.62 -12.17 -18.56
N LEU A 40 2.14 -10.98 -18.92
CA LEU A 40 2.86 -10.04 -19.79
C LEU A 40 4.16 -9.50 -19.18
N LEU A 41 4.25 -9.42 -17.85
CA LEU A 41 5.46 -9.00 -17.15
C LEU A 41 6.55 -10.09 -17.17
N GLY A 42 6.17 -11.37 -17.33
CA GLY A 42 7.09 -12.49 -17.31
C GLY A 42 7.73 -12.74 -15.93
N GLY A 43 8.74 -13.62 -15.90
CA GLY A 43 9.48 -13.94 -14.68
C GLY A 43 8.58 -14.46 -13.56
N PHE A 44 8.92 -14.12 -12.31
CA PHE A 44 8.15 -14.55 -11.14
C PHE A 44 6.71 -13.99 -11.14
N TRP A 45 6.45 -12.84 -11.78
CA TRP A 45 5.10 -12.25 -11.84
C TRP A 45 4.07 -13.22 -12.41
N SER A 46 4.45 -13.96 -13.47
CA SER A 46 3.58 -14.95 -14.10
C SER A 46 3.19 -16.08 -13.14
N ASN A 47 4.04 -16.40 -12.17
CA ASN A 47 3.83 -17.49 -11.22
C ASN A 47 2.88 -17.12 -10.07
N LEU A 48 2.52 -15.83 -9.92
CA LEU A 48 1.52 -15.41 -8.92
C LEU A 48 0.11 -15.86 -9.31
N CYS A 49 -0.17 -16.09 -10.60
CA CYS A 49 -1.46 -16.59 -11.05
C CYS A 49 -1.54 -18.11 -10.88
N VAL A 50 -2.35 -18.55 -9.91
CA VAL A 50 -2.64 -19.98 -9.69
C VAL A 50 -3.78 -20.40 -10.61
N ARG A 51 -3.55 -21.48 -11.36
CA ARG A 51 -4.49 -22.02 -12.35
C ARG A 51 -4.84 -23.48 -12.06
N ASP A 52 -6.01 -23.91 -12.51
CA ASP A 52 -6.39 -25.32 -12.50
C ASP A 52 -5.68 -26.11 -13.62
N GLU A 53 -5.93 -27.42 -13.70
CA GLU A 53 -5.37 -28.30 -14.74
C GLU A 53 -5.77 -27.91 -16.16
N ARG A 54 -6.88 -27.17 -16.32
CA ARG A 54 -7.39 -26.66 -17.60
C ARG A 54 -6.92 -25.24 -17.90
N GLN A 55 -5.98 -24.71 -17.11
CA GLN A 55 -5.43 -23.35 -17.20
C GLN A 55 -6.43 -22.22 -16.87
N ASN A 56 -7.55 -22.52 -16.21
CA ASN A 56 -8.45 -21.48 -15.71
C ASN A 56 -7.84 -20.81 -14.47
N PRO A 57 -7.83 -19.47 -14.38
CA PRO A 57 -7.45 -18.75 -13.18
C PRO A 57 -8.31 -19.14 -11.96
N LEU A 58 -7.66 -19.48 -10.83
CA LEU A 58 -8.32 -19.77 -9.55
C LEU A 58 -8.17 -18.59 -8.57
N HIS A 59 -6.94 -18.12 -8.42
CA HIS A 59 -6.61 -16.92 -7.64
C HIS A 59 -5.22 -16.42 -8.02
N VAL A 60 -4.92 -15.18 -7.63
CA VAL A 60 -3.60 -14.57 -7.70
C VAL A 60 -3.07 -14.40 -6.28
N ILE A 61 -1.96 -15.05 -5.96
CA ILE A 61 -1.30 -14.90 -4.65
C ILE A 61 -0.55 -13.56 -4.60
N SER A 62 -0.47 -12.95 -3.41
CA SER A 62 0.29 -11.70 -3.24
C SER A 62 1.79 -11.94 -3.41
N PRO A 63 2.58 -10.92 -3.80
CA PRO A 63 4.03 -11.03 -3.85
C PRO A 63 4.65 -11.47 -2.52
N SER A 64 4.11 -11.03 -1.38
CA SER A 64 4.54 -11.47 -0.05
C SER A 64 4.38 -12.97 0.16
N LEU A 65 3.20 -13.51 -0.17
CA LEU A 65 2.95 -14.94 -0.05
C LEU A 65 3.81 -15.75 -1.02
N TYR A 66 3.99 -15.27 -2.25
CA TYR A 66 4.89 -15.92 -3.20
C TYR A 66 6.34 -15.92 -2.68
N HIS A 67 6.83 -14.79 -2.18
CA HIS A 67 8.15 -14.68 -1.58
C HIS A 67 8.37 -15.71 -0.45
N ASP A 68 7.39 -15.88 0.43
CA ASP A 68 7.48 -16.82 1.56
C ASP A 68 7.45 -18.28 1.11
N LEU A 69 6.61 -18.61 0.12
CA LEU A 69 6.49 -19.96 -0.43
C LEU A 69 7.70 -20.36 -1.30
N TYR A 70 8.31 -19.39 -1.98
CA TYR A 70 9.38 -19.60 -2.96
C TYR A 70 10.64 -18.81 -2.57
N SER A 71 11.06 -18.93 -1.31
CA SER A 71 12.20 -18.18 -0.75
C SER A 71 13.57 -18.42 -1.41
N ALA A 72 13.68 -19.40 -2.33
CA ALA A 72 14.86 -19.63 -3.15
C ALA A 72 14.88 -18.83 -4.46
N ASP A 73 13.74 -18.27 -4.87
CA ASP A 73 13.61 -17.43 -6.07
C ASP A 73 14.26 -16.06 -5.80
N VAL A 74 15.40 -15.82 -6.46
CA VAL A 74 16.18 -14.59 -6.24
C VAL A 74 15.47 -13.37 -6.80
N ASP A 75 14.72 -13.52 -7.90
CA ASP A 75 14.12 -12.37 -8.60
C ASP A 75 13.07 -11.69 -7.72
N VAL A 76 12.21 -12.47 -7.05
CA VAL A 76 11.22 -11.90 -6.11
C VAL A 76 11.85 -11.37 -4.81
N ARG A 77 13.04 -11.88 -4.44
CA ARG A 77 13.77 -11.49 -3.23
C ARG A 77 14.56 -10.20 -3.37
N THR A 78 14.99 -9.86 -4.58
CA THR A 78 15.85 -8.69 -4.84
C THR A 78 15.17 -7.66 -5.74
N TYR A 79 13.90 -7.87 -6.09
CA TYR A 79 13.15 -7.03 -7.04
C TYR A 79 13.22 -5.53 -6.75
N TYR A 80 13.18 -5.13 -5.48
CA TYR A 80 13.20 -3.71 -5.10
C TYR A 80 14.60 -3.15 -4.82
N ASP A 81 15.66 -3.97 -4.82
CA ASP A 81 16.96 -3.57 -4.26
C ASP A 81 17.53 -2.32 -4.93
N ASP A 82 17.48 -2.23 -6.26
CA ASP A 82 17.93 -1.06 -7.01
C ASP A 82 17.11 0.21 -6.71
N TYR A 83 15.78 0.06 -6.58
CA TYR A 83 14.91 1.18 -6.23
C TYR A 83 15.13 1.65 -4.79
N ILE A 84 15.35 0.72 -3.86
CA ILE A 84 15.70 1.04 -2.47
C ILE A 84 17.03 1.78 -2.41
N ASN A 85 18.04 1.34 -3.17
CA ASN A 85 19.34 2.02 -3.27
C ASN A 85 19.17 3.46 -3.77
N GLN A 86 18.43 3.65 -4.88
CA GLN A 86 18.15 4.97 -5.44
C GLN A 86 17.48 5.91 -4.41
N VAL A 87 16.50 5.39 -3.67
CA VAL A 87 15.77 6.16 -2.65
C VAL A 87 16.69 6.53 -1.48
N TRP A 88 17.51 5.59 -1.02
CA TRP A 88 18.50 5.86 0.03
C TRP A 88 19.51 6.92 -0.40
N ASP A 89 20.03 6.83 -1.63
CA ASP A 89 20.98 7.79 -2.18
C ASP A 89 20.39 9.19 -2.29
N LYS A 90 19.14 9.31 -2.75
CA LYS A 90 18.42 10.58 -2.79
C LYS A 90 18.33 11.22 -1.41
N TYR A 91 17.94 10.43 -0.40
CA TYR A 91 17.69 10.93 0.95
C TYR A 91 18.95 11.04 1.82
N MET A 92 20.13 10.70 1.31
CA MET A 92 21.41 11.15 1.87
C MET A 92 21.70 12.62 1.56
N ALA A 93 21.23 13.14 0.42
CA ALA A 93 21.46 14.52 -0.01
C ALA A 93 20.28 15.46 0.26
N ASN A 94 19.07 14.92 0.34
CA ASN A 94 17.84 15.72 0.46
C ASN A 94 16.99 15.20 1.62
N PRO A 95 16.34 16.05 2.43
CA PRO A 95 15.44 15.56 3.46
C PRO A 95 14.14 14.98 2.89
N LEU A 96 13.73 13.83 3.43
CA LEU A 96 12.40 13.26 3.25
C LEU A 96 11.42 13.96 4.19
N LYS A 97 10.26 14.39 3.68
CA LYS A 97 9.20 14.99 4.48
C LYS A 97 7.98 14.07 4.52
N LEU A 98 7.46 13.83 5.71
CA LEU A 98 6.31 12.95 5.94
C LEU A 98 5.22 13.73 6.67
N ASN A 99 4.09 13.95 6.02
CA ASN A 99 2.90 14.52 6.64
C ASN A 99 2.11 13.41 7.32
N LEU A 100 1.86 13.55 8.62
CA LEU A 100 1.06 12.60 9.39
C LEU A 100 -0.45 12.76 9.16
N GLN A 101 -0.89 13.32 8.02
CA GLN A 101 -2.27 13.29 7.52
C GLN A 101 -3.33 13.78 8.53
N GLY A 102 -3.02 14.84 9.27
CA GLY A 102 -3.93 15.41 10.25
C GLY A 102 -4.10 14.59 11.54
N PHE A 103 -3.22 13.62 11.81
CA PHE A 103 -3.17 13.02 13.13
C PHE A 103 -2.71 14.03 14.18
N THR A 104 -3.48 14.09 15.26
CA THR A 104 -3.21 14.92 16.41
C THR A 104 -2.33 14.17 17.40
N GLU A 105 -1.38 14.87 18.01
CA GLU A 105 -0.64 14.36 19.16
C GLU A 105 -1.61 13.86 20.24
N PRO A 106 -1.39 12.69 20.86
CA PRO A 106 -2.23 12.21 21.95
C PRO A 106 -2.40 13.26 23.05
N GLY A 107 -3.64 13.69 23.30
CA GLY A 107 -3.97 14.72 24.29
C GLY A 107 -4.02 16.16 23.74
N SER A 108 -3.70 16.38 22.46
CA SER A 108 -3.94 17.66 21.80
C SER A 108 -5.35 17.73 21.20
N ALA A 109 -5.95 18.92 21.22
CA ALA A 109 -7.24 19.21 20.60
C ALA A 109 -7.11 19.73 19.16
N THR A 110 -5.88 19.95 18.67
CA THR A 110 -5.64 20.52 17.33
C THR A 110 -4.88 19.53 16.45
N SER A 111 -5.50 19.17 15.33
CA SER A 111 -4.83 18.47 14.23
C SER A 111 -3.86 19.43 13.56
N ASN A 112 -2.58 19.09 13.53
CA ASN A 112 -1.53 20.04 13.14
C ASN A 112 -0.85 19.72 11.80
N ASN A 113 -1.31 18.72 11.03
CA ASN A 113 -0.62 18.26 9.80
C ASN A 113 0.90 18.17 10.02
N LEU A 114 1.30 17.52 11.11
CA LEU A 114 2.70 17.48 11.54
C LEU A 114 3.56 16.91 10.42
N ILE A 115 4.64 17.63 10.09
CA ILE A 115 5.64 17.18 9.13
C ILE A 115 6.83 16.62 9.89
N ILE A 116 7.06 15.32 9.75
CA ILE A 116 8.29 14.66 10.19
C ILE A 116 9.34 14.84 9.10
N THR A 117 10.51 15.31 9.47
CA THR A 117 11.66 15.42 8.58
C THR A 117 12.63 14.28 8.87
N CYS A 118 13.00 13.54 7.83
CA CYS A 118 13.95 12.44 7.92
C CYS A 118 15.11 12.62 6.94
N GLN A 119 16.30 12.16 7.31
CA GLN A 119 17.49 12.19 6.47
C GLN A 119 18.28 10.89 6.65
N VAL A 120 18.79 10.33 5.57
CA VAL A 120 19.75 9.22 5.66
C VAL A 120 21.10 9.79 6.10
N ASP A 121 21.63 9.27 7.21
CA ASP A 121 22.96 9.63 7.69
C ASP A 121 24.02 8.78 6.96
N CYS A 122 24.99 9.42 6.32
CA CYS A 122 26.04 8.73 5.56
C CYS A 122 26.99 7.89 6.43
N SER A 123 27.01 8.08 7.74
CA SER A 123 27.90 7.37 8.66
C SER A 123 27.38 5.99 9.05
N ASP A 124 26.06 5.82 9.19
CA ASP A 124 25.42 4.56 9.59
C ASP A 124 24.43 4.01 8.54
N MET A 125 24.15 4.79 7.49
CA MET A 125 23.19 4.47 6.43
C MET A 125 21.75 4.26 6.92
N LEU A 126 21.41 4.81 8.09
CA LEU A 126 20.07 4.78 8.67
C LEU A 126 19.32 6.06 8.34
N LEU A 127 18.00 5.95 8.20
CA LEU A 127 17.10 7.09 8.05
C LEU A 127 16.74 7.62 9.45
N HIS A 128 17.28 8.77 9.83
CA HIS A 128 17.03 9.44 11.10
C HIS A 128 15.88 10.43 10.94
N CYS A 129 14.88 10.35 11.81
CA CYS A 129 13.70 11.22 11.79
C CYS A 129 13.58 12.03 13.09
N ASP A 130 13.06 13.26 12.96
CA ASP A 130 12.78 14.15 14.10
C ASP A 130 11.50 13.74 14.89
N HIS A 131 11.14 14.54 15.90
CA HIS A 131 9.97 14.36 16.78
C HIS A 131 9.86 12.96 17.41
N ASP A 132 10.99 12.45 17.92
CA ASP A 132 11.10 11.14 18.59
C ASP A 132 10.56 9.96 17.76
N THR A 133 10.41 10.14 16.44
CA THR A 133 9.99 9.09 15.48
C THR A 133 11.02 7.96 15.42
N GLY A 134 12.29 8.30 15.71
CA GLY A 134 13.40 7.38 15.79
C GLY A 134 14.08 7.15 14.44
N ILE A 135 14.71 5.97 14.33
CA ILE A 135 15.53 5.59 13.18
C ILE A 135 14.87 4.44 12.40
N PHE A 136 15.14 4.39 11.10
CA PHE A 136 14.68 3.33 10.22
C PHE A 136 15.87 2.76 9.45
N MET A 137 16.00 1.43 9.51
CA MET A 137 16.96 0.71 8.68
C MET A 137 16.55 0.77 7.21
N LYS A 138 17.52 0.55 6.32
CA LYS A 138 17.24 0.29 4.91
C LYS A 138 16.32 -0.92 4.77
N PRO A 139 15.16 -0.81 4.11
CA PRO A 139 14.27 -1.95 3.92
C PRO A 139 14.91 -2.94 2.97
N THR A 140 14.42 -4.16 3.04
CA THR A 140 14.60 -5.19 2.04
C THR A 140 13.38 -5.27 1.14
N THR A 141 13.49 -5.97 0.02
CA THR A 141 12.35 -6.31 -0.84
C THR A 141 11.23 -7.03 -0.06
N ALA A 142 11.57 -7.93 0.88
CA ALA A 142 10.59 -8.62 1.73
C ALA A 142 9.82 -7.65 2.65
N ASP A 143 10.50 -6.65 3.20
CA ASP A 143 9.85 -5.63 4.04
C ASP A 143 8.79 -4.87 3.24
N ILE A 144 9.06 -4.53 1.98
CA ILE A 144 8.11 -3.82 1.11
C ILE A 144 6.93 -4.72 0.71
N TRP A 145 7.16 -6.01 0.43
CA TRP A 145 6.08 -6.93 0.12
C TRP A 145 5.08 -7.11 1.25
N GLY A 146 5.56 -7.20 2.49
CA GLY A 146 4.72 -7.44 3.66
C GLY A 146 4.22 -6.20 4.38
N CYS A 147 4.99 -5.09 4.32
CA CYS A 147 4.83 -3.92 5.19
C CYS A 147 4.79 -4.26 6.69
N ALA A 148 5.50 -5.30 7.14
CA ALA A 148 5.36 -5.82 8.50
C ALA A 148 6.68 -6.22 9.18
N SER A 149 7.81 -6.09 8.50
CA SER A 149 9.14 -6.48 8.98
C SER A 149 10.16 -5.37 8.79
N GLY A 150 11.37 -5.57 9.33
CA GLY A 150 12.47 -4.62 9.19
C GLY A 150 12.09 -3.21 9.66
N PRO A 151 12.29 -2.16 8.86
CA PRO A 151 11.91 -0.80 9.24
C PRO A 151 10.38 -0.60 9.33
N PHE A 152 9.58 -1.50 8.79
CA PHE A 152 8.11 -1.45 8.83
C PHE A 152 7.52 -2.35 9.91
N ALA A 153 8.36 -2.97 10.76
CA ALA A 153 7.87 -3.61 11.96
C ALA A 153 7.23 -2.55 12.88
N ASN A 154 5.99 -2.80 13.29
CA ASN A 154 5.26 -1.96 14.22
C ASN A 154 4.93 -2.74 15.51
N PRO A 155 5.94 -3.06 16.35
CA PRO A 155 5.66 -3.65 17.64
C PRO A 155 4.85 -2.66 18.48
N GLY A 156 3.79 -3.13 19.14
CA GLY A 156 2.98 -2.26 19.99
C GLY A 156 3.82 -1.58 21.08
N GLY A 157 3.42 -0.37 21.47
CA GLY A 157 4.12 0.41 22.49
C GLY A 157 5.31 1.24 21.95
N THR A 158 5.35 1.51 20.65
CA THR A 158 6.25 2.52 20.08
C THR A 158 5.65 3.93 20.21
N VAL A 159 6.46 4.95 19.92
CA VAL A 159 5.98 6.34 19.94
C VAL A 159 4.98 6.54 18.80
N TRP A 160 3.88 7.26 19.07
CA TRP A 160 2.79 7.46 18.12
C TRP A 160 3.24 8.02 16.76
N THR A 161 4.28 8.86 16.72
CA THR A 161 4.84 9.39 15.46
C THR A 161 5.41 8.27 14.59
N ARG A 162 6.12 7.30 15.18
CA ARG A 162 6.61 6.10 14.48
C ARG A 162 5.47 5.27 13.92
N GLU A 163 4.41 5.04 14.71
CA GLU A 163 3.24 4.28 14.29
C GLU A 163 2.53 4.90 13.07
N ARG A 164 2.67 6.22 12.87
CA ARG A 164 2.14 6.94 11.70
C ARG A 164 3.11 6.99 10.53
N VAL A 165 4.41 7.06 10.78
CA VAL A 165 5.44 7.09 9.74
C VAL A 165 5.57 5.74 9.02
N VAL A 166 5.47 4.61 9.74
CA VAL A 166 5.61 3.27 9.15
C VAL A 166 4.65 3.03 7.96
N PRO A 167 3.32 3.25 8.09
CA PRO A 167 2.39 3.12 6.98
C PRO A 167 2.76 4.01 5.78
N ILE A 168 3.13 5.27 6.05
CA ILE A 168 3.46 6.25 5.00
C ILE A 168 4.68 5.79 4.20
N LEU A 169 5.73 5.34 4.87
CA LEU A 169 6.93 4.85 4.20
C LEU A 169 6.64 3.61 3.35
N CYS A 170 5.93 2.62 3.89
CA CYS A 170 5.65 1.41 3.12
C CYS A 170 4.77 1.71 1.90
N ALA A 171 3.70 2.49 2.08
CA ALA A 171 2.81 2.86 0.98
C ALA A 171 3.56 3.62 -0.13
N ALA A 172 4.49 4.50 0.23
CA ALA A 172 5.28 5.24 -0.74
C ALA A 172 6.28 4.36 -1.52
N PHE A 173 6.81 3.28 -0.91
CA PHE A 173 7.58 2.26 -1.62
C PHE A 173 6.72 1.42 -2.56
N VAL A 174 5.60 0.88 -2.05
CA VAL A 174 4.67 0.02 -2.80
C VAL A 174 4.14 0.74 -4.04
N ARG A 175 3.71 2.00 -3.88
CA ARG A 175 3.20 2.85 -4.98
C ARG A 175 4.30 3.45 -5.85
N SER A 176 5.57 3.18 -5.54
CA SER A 176 6.74 3.77 -6.18
C SER A 176 6.68 5.29 -6.26
N THR A 177 6.28 5.95 -5.17
CA THR A 177 6.21 7.43 -5.08
C THR A 177 7.28 8.02 -4.18
N ILE A 178 7.97 7.20 -3.37
CA ILE A 178 8.95 7.69 -2.39
C ILE A 178 10.14 8.42 -3.03
N HIS A 179 10.47 8.16 -4.31
CA HIS A 179 11.54 8.89 -5.01
C HIS A 179 11.11 10.28 -5.53
N LEU A 180 9.81 10.59 -5.52
CA LEU A 180 9.28 11.87 -6.00
C LEU A 180 9.65 13.00 -5.02
N ASP A 181 9.79 14.21 -5.55
CA ASP A 181 9.97 15.40 -4.73
C ASP A 181 8.69 15.78 -3.99
N GLY A 182 8.84 16.46 -2.85
CA GLY A 182 7.73 16.93 -2.02
C GLY A 182 7.55 16.12 -0.74
N THR A 183 6.32 16.06 -0.27
CA THR A 183 5.95 15.44 1.01
C THR A 183 5.20 14.13 0.75
N GLN A 184 5.49 13.09 1.52
CA GLN A 184 4.73 11.84 1.53
C GLN A 184 3.64 11.88 2.61
N PRO A 185 2.48 11.23 2.42
CA PRO A 185 2.04 10.59 1.18
C PRO A 185 1.90 11.61 0.05
N SER A 186 2.33 11.21 -1.15
CA SER A 186 2.33 12.11 -2.31
C SER A 186 0.89 12.49 -2.71
N ASP A 187 0.64 13.79 -2.91
CA ASP A 187 -0.66 14.34 -3.38
C ASP A 187 -0.81 14.31 -4.91
N ILE A 188 -0.17 13.32 -5.55
CA ILE A 188 -0.34 13.10 -6.99
C ILE A 188 -1.64 12.34 -7.26
N PRO A 189 -2.23 12.49 -8.47
CA PRO A 189 -3.40 11.69 -8.85
C PRO A 189 -3.12 10.19 -8.77
N LEU A 190 -4.13 9.37 -8.42
CA LEU A 190 -4.01 7.91 -8.36
C LEU A 190 -3.45 7.31 -9.66
N SER A 191 -3.76 7.91 -10.81
CA SER A 191 -3.24 7.52 -12.12
C SER A 191 -1.72 7.68 -12.27
N GLN A 192 -1.05 8.38 -11.36
CA GLN A 192 0.41 8.55 -11.32
C GLN A 192 1.08 7.61 -10.32
N PHE A 193 0.34 6.79 -9.57
CA PHE A 193 0.93 5.69 -8.81
C PHE A 193 1.46 4.60 -9.75
N TYR A 194 2.45 3.85 -9.27
CA TYR A 194 3.02 2.70 -9.96
C TYR A 194 3.67 3.00 -11.32
N ARG A 195 4.23 4.21 -11.48
CA ARG A 195 4.84 4.68 -12.74
C ARG A 195 6.34 4.43 -12.86
N HIS A 196 7.01 4.06 -11.76
CA HIS A 196 8.39 3.62 -11.81
C HIS A 196 8.50 2.22 -12.42
N ASN A 197 9.64 1.89 -13.05
CA ASN A 197 9.87 0.58 -13.66
C ASN A 197 9.82 -0.56 -12.61
N VAL A 198 10.38 -0.30 -11.43
CA VAL A 198 10.29 -1.15 -10.25
C VAL A 198 9.15 -0.63 -9.39
N THR A 199 8.05 -1.39 -9.37
CA THR A 199 6.85 -1.06 -8.60
C THR A 199 6.06 -2.31 -8.20
N HIS A 200 5.05 -2.17 -7.34
CA HIS A 200 4.21 -3.28 -6.90
C HIS A 200 3.18 -3.66 -7.98
N HIS A 201 3.61 -4.36 -9.01
CA HIS A 201 2.78 -4.65 -10.19
C HIS A 201 1.51 -5.45 -9.88
N TYR A 202 1.53 -6.33 -8.88
CA TYR A 202 0.30 -6.95 -8.38
C TYR A 202 -0.72 -5.89 -7.96
N ALA A 203 -0.31 -4.88 -7.18
CA ALA A 203 -1.24 -3.87 -6.68
C ALA A 203 -1.71 -2.95 -7.81
N ARG A 204 -0.78 -2.54 -8.69
CA ARG A 204 -1.10 -1.79 -9.92
C ARG A 204 -2.21 -2.48 -10.72
N LEU A 205 -2.02 -3.76 -11.05
CA LEU A 205 -2.96 -4.53 -11.87
C LEU A 205 -4.29 -4.76 -11.15
N VAL A 206 -4.27 -4.92 -9.83
CA VAL A 206 -5.51 -5.03 -9.03
C VAL A 206 -6.30 -3.72 -9.11
N HIS A 207 -5.72 -2.56 -8.85
CA HIS A 207 -6.42 -1.28 -8.97
C HIS A 207 -6.93 -1.01 -10.40
N GLU A 208 -6.13 -1.29 -11.44
CA GLU A 208 -6.56 -1.15 -12.83
C GLU A 208 -7.82 -1.98 -13.17
N ASN A 209 -8.06 -3.06 -12.42
CA ASN A 209 -9.21 -3.95 -12.59
C ASN A 209 -10.31 -3.77 -11.52
N LEU A 210 -10.11 -2.87 -10.55
CA LEU A 210 -11.15 -2.46 -9.61
C LEU A 210 -12.08 -1.43 -10.27
N ILE A 211 -13.36 -1.48 -9.92
CA ILE A 211 -14.32 -0.44 -10.29
C ILE A 211 -14.02 0.77 -9.42
N GLU A 212 -13.94 1.96 -10.05
CA GLU A 212 -13.56 3.23 -9.40
C GLU A 212 -12.15 3.21 -8.77
N ASP A 213 -11.30 2.25 -9.16
CA ASP A 213 -9.96 2.01 -8.61
C ASP A 213 -9.94 1.74 -7.09
N MET A 214 -11.10 1.40 -6.50
CA MET A 214 -11.29 1.24 -5.05
C MET A 214 -11.20 -0.22 -4.60
N GLY A 215 -10.22 -0.53 -3.74
CA GLY A 215 -10.06 -1.84 -3.10
C GLY A 215 -8.67 -2.03 -2.52
N TYR A 216 -8.51 -3.04 -1.66
CA TYR A 216 -7.33 -3.20 -0.83
C TYR A 216 -6.30 -4.16 -1.45
N ALA A 217 -5.18 -3.64 -1.95
CA ALA A 217 -4.17 -4.45 -2.64
C ALA A 217 -2.91 -4.74 -1.81
N PHE A 218 -2.65 -3.99 -0.73
CA PHE A 218 -1.51 -4.17 0.17
C PHE A 218 -1.79 -3.57 1.56
N SER A 219 -0.99 -3.92 2.58
CA SER A 219 -1.25 -3.67 4.02
C SER A 219 -1.45 -2.22 4.48
N TYR A 220 -1.16 -1.22 3.64
CA TYR A 220 -1.32 0.20 3.97
C TYR A 220 -1.91 1.00 2.80
N ASP A 221 -2.79 0.36 2.02
CA ASP A 221 -3.43 0.98 0.86
C ASP A 221 -4.43 2.11 1.23
N ASP A 222 -4.75 2.21 2.51
CA ASP A 222 -5.56 3.26 3.14
C ASP A 222 -4.78 4.56 3.39
N VAL A 223 -3.45 4.54 3.23
CA VAL A 223 -2.63 5.75 3.30
C VAL A 223 -2.94 6.63 2.09
N THR A 224 -3.56 7.79 2.29
CA THR A 224 -3.88 8.74 1.20
C THR A 224 -3.52 10.18 1.57
N PRO A 225 -3.17 11.05 0.62
CA PRO A 225 -2.72 12.41 0.94
C PRO A 225 -3.79 13.24 1.67
N ASN A 226 -5.07 12.91 1.50
CA ASN A 226 -6.19 13.55 2.19
C ASN A 226 -7.40 12.60 2.28
N ALA A 227 -8.34 12.94 3.17
CA ALA A 227 -9.51 12.11 3.48
C ALA A 227 -10.52 11.93 2.33
N ASN A 228 -10.40 12.67 1.23
CA ASN A 228 -11.31 12.56 0.09
C ASN A 228 -10.92 11.45 -0.91
N VAL A 229 -9.74 10.85 -0.72
CA VAL A 229 -9.24 9.77 -1.59
C VAL A 229 -9.45 8.43 -0.89
N ASN A 230 -10.12 7.50 -1.56
CA ASN A 230 -10.41 6.16 -1.05
C ASN A 230 -9.89 5.06 -1.99
N SER A 231 -8.56 4.91 -2.10
CA SER A 231 -7.96 3.82 -2.88
C SER A 231 -8.22 2.45 -2.25
N ALA A 232 -8.25 2.36 -0.92
CA ALA A 232 -8.42 1.12 -0.17
C ALA A 232 -9.82 0.49 -0.28
N GLY A 233 -10.83 1.23 -0.74
CA GLY A 233 -12.23 0.80 -0.62
C GLY A 233 -12.65 0.66 0.84
N LEU A 234 -12.17 1.54 1.73
CA LEU A 234 -12.61 1.57 3.12
C LEU A 234 -13.96 2.28 3.21
N VAL A 235 -14.92 1.68 3.91
CA VAL A 235 -16.16 2.34 4.32
C VAL A 235 -16.34 2.20 5.81
N SER A 236 -16.85 3.25 6.43
CA SER A 236 -17.17 3.27 7.86
C SER A 236 -18.39 4.15 8.09
N GLY A 237 -19.10 3.90 9.17
CA GLY A 237 -20.34 4.56 9.48
C GLY A 237 -20.80 4.29 10.90
N GLN A 238 -21.54 5.22 11.49
CA GLN A 238 -22.13 5.03 12.82
C GLN A 238 -23.43 4.23 12.70
N LYS A 239 -23.71 3.36 13.69
CA LYS A 239 -24.94 2.56 13.75
C LYS A 239 -25.25 1.83 12.42
N PRO A 240 -24.38 0.90 11.98
CA PRO A 240 -24.60 0.16 10.73
C PRO A 240 -25.91 -0.62 10.79
N THR A 241 -26.68 -0.58 9.71
CA THR A 241 -27.98 -1.26 9.59
C THR A 241 -27.96 -2.44 8.64
N ASN A 242 -27.15 -2.37 7.58
CA ASN A 242 -27.08 -3.43 6.58
C ASN A 242 -25.69 -3.52 5.94
N LEU A 243 -25.26 -4.74 5.61
CA LEU A 243 -24.08 -5.02 4.81
C LEU A 243 -24.47 -6.01 3.72
N ASP A 244 -24.57 -5.53 2.48
CA ASP A 244 -24.80 -6.37 1.32
C ASP A 244 -23.47 -6.76 0.71
N ILE A 245 -23.26 -8.05 0.46
CA ILE A 245 -22.08 -8.58 -0.24
C ILE A 245 -22.55 -9.23 -1.53
N PHE A 246 -21.93 -8.87 -2.64
CA PHE A 246 -22.31 -9.36 -3.97
C PHE A 246 -21.10 -9.83 -4.76
N ILE A 247 -21.37 -10.70 -5.73
CA ILE A 247 -20.38 -11.22 -6.67
C ILE A 247 -20.60 -10.53 -8.01
N ASN A 248 -19.55 -9.95 -8.58
CA ASN A 248 -19.55 -9.44 -9.94
C ASN A 248 -19.31 -10.60 -10.90
N ILE A 249 -20.34 -10.93 -11.69
CA ILE A 249 -20.34 -12.03 -12.65
C ILE A 249 -20.07 -11.49 -14.05
#